data_AF-I3CST0-F1
#
_entry.id   AF-I3CST0-F1
#
_cell.length_a   1.000
_cell.length_b   1.000
_cell.length_c   1.000
_cell.angle_alpha   90.00
_cell.angle_beta   90.00
_cell.angle_gamma   90.00
#
_symmetry.space_group_name_H-M   'P 1'
#
loop_
_entity.id
_entity.type
_entity.pdbx_description
1 polymer ?
#
loop_
_entity_poly.entity_id
_entity_poly.type
_entity_poly.pdbx_seq_one_letter_code
_entity_poly.pdbx_strand_id
1 'polypeptide(L)'
;MRPKIDYLEIGLKVGDVITFRDGVTTATITGAHTVSFRGEESSLQHVSLQLMPEIVGRGIASKLYWSFNGKSLADLYEEFHGDEE
;
A
#
# COMPACT_ATOMS: atom_id res chain seq x y z
N MET A 1 1.33 12.87 -14.59
CA MET A 1 1.25 12.59 -13.15
C MET A 1 0.48 11.29 -13.02
N ARG A 2 1.05 10.25 -12.41
CA ARG A 2 0.32 8.98 -12.24
C ARG A 2 -0.69 9.09 -11.09
N PRO A 3 -1.90 8.52 -11.23
CA PRO A 3 -2.92 8.62 -10.21
C PRO A 3 -2.47 7.97 -8.90
N LYS A 4 -3.12 8.38 -7.80
CA LYS A 4 -2.96 7.69 -6.51
C LYS A 4 -3.41 6.25 -6.68
N ILE A 5 -2.70 5.32 -6.04
CA ILE A 5 -3.10 3.90 -6.01
C ILE A 5 -4.52 3.77 -5.42
N ASP A 6 -5.38 3.07 -6.15
CA ASP A 6 -6.65 2.56 -5.67
C ASP A 6 -6.51 1.05 -5.51
N TYR A 7 -6.63 0.56 -4.29
CA TYR A 7 -6.44 -0.87 -3.99
C TYR A 7 -7.49 -1.73 -4.68
N LEU A 8 -8.71 -1.23 -4.83
CA LEU A 8 -9.81 -1.98 -5.42
C LEU A 8 -9.66 -2.08 -6.94
N GLU A 9 -9.16 -1.02 -7.58
CA GLU A 9 -8.89 -1.04 -9.03
C GLU A 9 -7.78 -2.02 -9.39
N ILE A 10 -6.73 -2.13 -8.56
CA ILE A 10 -5.61 -3.08 -8.79
C ILE A 10 -5.92 -4.51 -8.31
N GLY A 11 -7.18 -4.83 -8.01
CA GLY A 11 -7.65 -6.19 -7.75
C GLY A 11 -7.59 -6.67 -6.29
N LEU A 12 -7.31 -5.78 -5.32
CA LEU A 12 -7.48 -6.11 -3.90
C LEU A 12 -8.93 -5.86 -3.46
N LYS A 13 -9.31 -6.42 -2.31
CA LYS A 13 -10.61 -6.18 -1.68
C LYS A 13 -10.46 -5.71 -0.24
N VAL A 14 -11.51 -5.09 0.27
CA VAL A 14 -11.65 -4.84 1.71
C VAL A 14 -11.51 -6.16 2.47
N GLY A 15 -10.69 -6.14 3.53
CA GLY A 15 -10.32 -7.31 4.32
C GLY A 15 -9.05 -8.02 3.84
N ASP A 16 -8.50 -7.70 2.67
CA ASP A 16 -7.20 -8.24 2.26
C ASP A 16 -6.09 -7.71 3.16
N VAL A 17 -5.12 -8.58 3.46
CA VAL A 17 -3.97 -8.26 4.31
C VAL A 17 -2.74 -8.05 3.44
N ILE A 18 -2.10 -6.88 3.60
CA ILE A 18 -0.82 -6.56 2.99
C ILE A 18 0.29 -6.60 4.03
N THR A 19 1.47 -7.00 3.60
CA THR A 19 2.65 -7.17 4.45
C THR A 19 3.68 -6.11 4.10
N PHE A 20 4.23 -5.47 5.12
CA PHE A 20 5.34 -4.53 4.97
C PHE A 20 6.62 -5.27 4.61
N ARG A 21 7.61 -4.57 4.06
CA ARG A 21 8.91 -5.11 3.64
C ARG A 21 9.72 -5.83 4.73
N ASP A 22 9.35 -5.68 6.00
CA ASP A 22 9.97 -6.42 7.11
C ASP A 22 9.48 -7.88 7.19
N GLY A 23 8.44 -8.24 6.42
CA GLY A 23 7.86 -9.58 6.36
C GLY A 23 6.95 -9.95 7.54
N VAL A 24 6.77 -9.06 8.52
CA VAL A 24 6.05 -9.35 9.77
C VAL A 24 4.94 -8.34 10.02
N THR A 25 5.18 -7.07 9.74
CA THR A 25 4.20 -6.01 9.94
C THR A 25 3.13 -6.11 8.86
N THR A 26 1.86 -6.07 9.28
CA THR A 26 0.71 -6.19 8.37
C THR A 26 -0.29 -5.06 8.56
N ALA A 27 -1.02 -4.74 7.49
CA ALA A 27 -2.16 -3.84 7.50
C ALA A 27 -3.30 -4.48 6.68
N THR A 28 -4.54 -4.14 7.02
CA THR A 28 -5.73 -4.67 6.33
C THR A 28 -6.35 -3.59 5.46
N ILE A 29 -6.65 -3.88 4.20
CA ILE A 29 -7.36 -2.95 3.31
C ILE A 29 -8.76 -2.70 3.87
N THR A 30 -9.14 -1.43 4.07
CA THR A 30 -10.48 -1.05 4.54
C THR A 30 -11.28 -0.25 3.53
N GLY A 31 -10.65 0.25 2.46
CA GLY A 31 -11.32 0.90 1.34
C GLY A 31 -10.36 1.11 0.17
N ALA A 32 -10.79 1.87 -0.83
CA ALA A 32 -10.01 2.20 -2.04
C ALA A 32 -8.63 2.81 -1.74
N HIS A 33 -8.53 3.61 -0.68
CA HIS A 33 -7.31 4.35 -0.35
C HIS A 33 -6.93 4.28 1.13
N THR A 34 -7.59 3.42 1.90
CA THR A 34 -7.45 3.32 3.36
C THR A 34 -7.13 1.90 3.79
N VAL A 35 -6.42 1.82 4.92
CA VAL A 35 -6.04 0.57 5.57
C VAL A 35 -6.27 0.70 7.08
N SER A 36 -6.56 -0.42 7.74
CA SER A 36 -6.50 -0.55 9.18
C SER A 36 -5.12 -1.06 9.58
N PHE A 37 -4.46 -0.30 10.45
CA PHE A 37 -3.20 -0.68 11.09
C PHE A 37 -3.35 -0.54 12.59
N ARG A 38 -3.10 -1.61 13.35
CA ARG A 38 -3.25 -1.64 14.82
C ARG A 38 -4.62 -1.16 15.32
N GLY A 39 -5.68 -1.40 14.54
CA GLY A 39 -7.05 -1.01 14.87
C GLY A 39 -7.44 0.42 14.48
N GLU A 40 -6.53 1.21 13.92
CA GLU A 40 -6.81 2.55 13.43
C GLU A 40 -6.87 2.57 11.90
N GLU A 41 -7.94 3.15 11.35
CA GLU A 41 -8.06 3.38 9.92
C GLU A 41 -7.31 4.65 9.50
N SER A 42 -6.43 4.52 8.52
CA SER A 42 -5.68 5.65 7.97
C SER A 42 -5.21 5.35 6.54
N SER A 43 -4.47 6.29 5.93
CA SER A 43 -3.82 6.03 4.64
C SER A 43 -2.58 5.16 4.82
N LEU A 44 -2.25 4.34 3.83
CA LEU A 44 -1.02 3.54 3.85
C LEU A 44 0.26 4.40 3.93
N GLN A 45 0.19 5.63 3.42
CA GLN A 45 1.27 6.61 3.58
C GLN A 45 1.53 6.96 5.03
N HIS A 46 0.46 7.18 5.81
CA HIS A 46 0.56 7.45 7.24
C HIS A 46 1.21 6.28 7.98
N VAL A 47 0.75 5.06 7.72
CA VAL A 47 1.32 3.83 8.30
C VAL A 47 2.80 3.68 7.94
N SER A 48 3.16 3.90 6.66
CA SER A 48 4.56 3.83 6.22
C SER A 48 5.46 4.84 6.94
N LEU A 49 5.00 6.07 7.19
CA LEU A 49 5.77 7.07 7.94
C LEU A 49 5.95 6.68 9.42
N GLN A 50 4.96 6.05 10.04
CA GLN A 50 5.08 5.52 11.40
C GLN A 50 6.14 4.41 11.50
N LEU A 51 6.28 3.59 10.45
CA LEU A 51 7.22 2.47 10.39
C LEU A 51 8.64 2.88 9.97
N MET A 52 8.80 4.03 9.31
CA MET A 52 10.09 4.55 8.81
C MET A 52 10.33 5.99 9.31
N PRO A 53 10.57 6.18 10.62
CA PRO A 53 10.73 7.50 11.22
C PRO A 53 11.96 8.25 10.68
N GLU A 54 12.93 7.57 10.07
CA GLU A 54 14.08 8.23 9.43
C GLU A 54 13.74 9.02 8.15
N ILE A 55 12.54 8.83 7.59
CA ILE A 55 12.10 9.45 6.31
C ILE A 55 11.16 10.65 6.55
N VAL A 56 10.99 11.08 7.80
CA VAL A 56 10.11 12.20 8.19
C VAL A 56 10.42 13.47 7.37
N GLY A 57 9.36 14.06 6.78
CA GLY A 57 9.44 15.28 5.97
C GLY A 57 9.64 15.05 4.46
N ARG A 58 9.79 13.80 4.00
CA ARG A 58 9.80 13.45 2.57
C ARG A 58 8.53 12.71 2.18
N GLY A 59 8.02 12.98 0.98
CA GLY A 59 6.94 12.18 0.41
C GLY A 59 7.39 10.74 0.23
N ILE A 60 6.58 9.79 0.70
CA ILE A 60 6.88 8.36 0.58
C ILE A 60 5.94 7.67 -0.41
N ALA A 61 6.54 6.86 -1.28
CA ALA A 61 5.81 6.00 -2.21
C ALA A 61 5.53 4.65 -1.55
N SER A 62 4.52 4.58 -0.70
CA SER A 62 4.19 3.37 0.09
C SER A 62 4.09 2.10 -0.74
N LYS A 63 3.61 2.16 -1.99
CA LYS A 63 3.48 0.99 -2.88
C LYS A 63 4.79 0.19 -3.06
N LEU A 64 5.95 0.80 -2.85
CA LEU A 64 7.27 0.15 -2.94
C LEU A 64 7.63 -0.70 -1.72
N TYR A 65 6.91 -0.55 -0.61
CA TYR A 65 7.28 -1.15 0.68
C TYR A 65 6.24 -2.15 1.20
N TRP A 66 5.18 -2.39 0.44
CA TRP A 66 4.09 -3.26 0.82
C TRP A 66 3.80 -4.27 -0.28
N SER A 67 3.44 -5.48 0.13
CA SER A 67 3.15 -6.60 -0.77
C SER A 67 1.87 -7.32 -0.37
N PHE A 68 1.15 -7.83 -1.37
CA PHE A 68 0.01 -8.72 -1.21
C PHE A 68 0.38 -10.11 -1.74
N ASN A 69 0.27 -11.15 -0.92
CA ASN A 69 0.61 -12.53 -1.29
C ASN A 69 1.99 -12.69 -1.97
N GLY A 70 2.99 -11.95 -1.49
CA GLY A 70 4.36 -11.98 -2.02
C GLY A 70 4.61 -11.09 -3.25
N LYS A 71 3.58 -10.43 -3.81
CA LYS A 71 3.69 -9.50 -4.92
C LYS A 71 3.62 -8.05 -4.45
N SER A 72 4.51 -7.17 -4.92
CA SER A 72 4.52 -5.79 -4.43
C SER A 72 3.29 -5.02 -4.93
N LEU A 73 2.81 -4.06 -4.14
CA LEU A 73 1.74 -3.15 -4.58
C LEU A 73 2.18 -2.28 -5.75
N ALA A 74 3.49 -2.04 -5.89
CA ALA A 74 4.04 -1.37 -7.05
C ALA A 74 3.86 -2.21 -8.31
N ASP A 75 4.22 -3.49 -8.28
CA ASP A 75 4.06 -4.38 -9.43
C ASP A 75 2.58 -4.49 -9.84
N LEU A 76 1.68 -4.70 -8.88
CA LEU A 76 0.23 -4.76 -9.12
C LEU A 76 -0.31 -3.48 -9.76
N TYR A 77 0.18 -2.33 -9.32
CA TYR A 77 -0.18 -1.04 -9.89
C TYR A 77 0.38 -0.85 -11.30
N GLU A 78 1.62 -1.27 -11.53
CA GLU A 78 2.25 -1.20 -12.85
C GLU A 78 1.59 -2.17 -13.83
N GLU A 79 1.11 -3.35 -13.41
CA GLU A 79 0.35 -4.25 -14.28
C GLU A 79 -0.99 -3.63 -14.67
N PHE A 80 -1.73 -3.03 -13.72
CA PHE A 80 -3.01 -2.42 -14.02
C PHE A 80 -2.90 -1.20 -14.97
N HIS A 81 -1.80 -0.45 -14.91
CA HIS A 81 -1.59 0.76 -15.72
C HIS A 81 -0.57 0.60 -16.87
N GLY A 82 0.14 -0.52 -16.92
CA GLY A 82 1.23 -0.79 -17.86
C GLY A 82 0.77 -1.50 -19.13
N ASP A 83 -0.46 -2.01 -19.15
CA ASP A 83 -1.14 -2.54 -20.34
C ASP A 83 -1.70 -1.44 -21.27
N GLU A 84 -1.13 -0.23 -21.23
CA GLU A 84 -1.30 0.79 -22.29
C GLU A 84 -0.03 0.85 -23.16
N GLU A 85 0.12 -0.12 -24.07
CA GLU A 85 1.01 -0.03 -25.24
C GLU A 85 0.23 -0.24 -26.54
#